data_AF-A0A0Q4H6G2-F1
#
_entry.id   AF-A0A0Q4H6G2-F1
#
_cell.length_a   1.000
_cell.length_b   1.000
_cell.length_c   1.000
_cell.angle_alpha   90.00
_cell.angle_beta   90.00
_cell.angle_gamma   90.00
#
_symmetry.space_group_name_H-M   'P 1'
#
loop_
_entity.id
_entity.type
_entity.pdbx_description
1 polymer ?
#
loop_
_entity_poly.entity_id
_entity_poly.type
_entity_poly.pdbx_seq_one_letter_code
_entity_poly.pdbx_strand_id
1 'polypeptide(L)'
;MGLGAVLFAPDGARHTVSCLAAGTGCNNEAELRALIAALDEARARGATAVRIHTDSSTVVAHLGPAPPSPIPHLAGAFAEARTRIADFAQAELRWIPGHRNAEADALARAAHDLPPRAVAAPRKRRR
;
A
#
# COMPACT_ATOMS: atom_id res chain seq x y z
N MET A 1 3.24 14.12 -1.77
CA MET A 1 2.23 13.08 -1.47
C MET A 1 2.59 12.38 -0.17
N GLY A 2 1.62 12.03 0.66
CA GLY A 2 1.84 11.33 1.91
C GLY A 2 1.80 9.83 1.67
N LEU A 3 2.80 9.13 2.17
CA LEU A 3 2.90 7.68 2.10
C LEU A 3 2.65 7.10 3.49
N GLY A 4 1.90 6.01 3.55
CA GLY A 4 1.55 5.35 4.81
C GLY A 4 1.53 3.84 4.65
N ALA A 5 2.23 3.13 5.53
CA ALA A 5 2.17 1.67 5.60
C ALA A 5 2.41 1.15 7.01
N VAL A 6 1.84 0.00 7.31
CA VAL A 6 2.06 -0.74 8.56
C VAL A 6 2.60 -2.12 8.21
N LEU A 7 3.70 -2.51 8.84
CA LEU A 7 4.32 -3.80 8.72
C LEU A 7 4.17 -4.56 10.04
N PHE A 8 3.80 -5.82 9.94
CA PHE A 8 3.72 -6.74 11.07
C PHE A 8 4.70 -7.89 10.83
N ALA A 9 5.62 -8.08 11.76
CA ALA A 9 6.55 -9.19 11.76
C ALA A 9 5.94 -10.42 12.47
N PRO A 10 6.44 -11.64 12.18
CA PRO A 10 5.90 -12.87 12.76
C PRO A 10 6.06 -12.97 14.29
N ASP A 11 7.03 -12.27 14.86
CA ASP A 11 7.28 -12.15 16.29
C ASP A 11 6.33 -11.16 17.00
N GLY A 12 5.42 -10.54 16.26
CA GLY A 12 4.50 -9.51 16.74
C GLY A 12 5.10 -8.11 16.72
N ALA A 13 6.35 -7.93 16.28
CA ALA A 13 6.93 -6.60 16.10
C ALA A 13 6.17 -5.83 15.02
N ARG A 14 6.08 -4.52 15.24
CA ARG A 14 5.29 -3.63 14.41
C ARG A 14 6.15 -2.45 13.98
N HIS A 15 6.08 -2.15 12.69
CA HIS A 15 6.80 -1.03 12.07
C HIS A 15 5.87 -0.21 11.20
N THR A 16 6.14 1.09 11.11
CA THR A 16 5.31 2.03 10.35
C THR A 16 6.17 2.87 9.43
N VAL A 17 5.67 3.06 8.21
CA VAL A 17 6.21 4.03 7.26
C VAL A 17 5.23 5.21 7.21
N SER A 18 5.73 6.41 7.45
CA SER A 18 5.00 7.67 7.28
C SER A 18 5.99 8.71 6.76
N CYS A 19 5.87 9.07 5.48
CA CYS A 19 6.81 10.01 4.87
C CYS A 19 6.19 10.78 3.70
N LEU A 20 6.82 11.88 3.35
CA LEU A 20 6.47 12.67 2.16
C LEU A 20 7.28 12.21 0.97
N ALA A 21 6.60 11.88 -0.12
CA ALA A 21 7.19 11.71 -1.43
C ALA A 21 7.12 13.01 -2.24
N ALA A 22 8.22 13.31 -2.94
CA ALA A 22 8.30 14.42 -3.89
C ALA A 22 7.30 14.24 -5.05
N GLY A 23 6.69 15.35 -5.47
CA GLY A 23 5.77 15.43 -6.60
C GLY A 23 4.30 15.68 -6.21
N THR A 24 3.53 16.15 -7.20
CA THR A 24 2.08 16.37 -7.17
C THR A 24 1.34 15.22 -7.85
N GLY A 25 1.72 13.98 -7.51
CA GLY A 25 1.11 12.78 -8.08
C GLY A 25 -0.32 12.56 -7.60
N CYS A 26 -1.01 11.64 -8.26
CA CYS A 26 -2.39 11.26 -7.92
C CYS A 26 -2.43 10.29 -6.72
N ASN A 27 -3.63 10.02 -6.19
CA ASN A 27 -3.81 9.08 -5.09
C ASN A 27 -3.23 7.69 -5.40
N ASN A 28 -3.45 7.18 -6.62
CA ASN A 28 -2.94 5.88 -7.04
C ASN A 28 -1.40 5.83 -7.10
N GLU A 29 -0.75 6.94 -7.44
CA GLU A 29 0.71 7.04 -7.41
C GLU A 29 1.23 7.02 -5.97
N ALA A 30 0.57 7.74 -5.06
CA ALA A 30 0.89 7.71 -3.63
C ALA A 30 0.74 6.29 -3.06
N GLU A 31 -0.33 5.58 -3.40
CA GLU A 31 -0.54 4.19 -2.98
C GLU A 31 0.56 3.24 -3.49
N LEU A 32 0.97 3.38 -4.77
CA LEU A 32 2.07 2.59 -5.32
C LEU A 32 3.41 2.88 -4.65
N ARG A 33 3.72 4.16 -4.43
CA ARG A 33 4.96 4.55 -3.75
C ARG A 33 4.97 4.11 -2.29
N ALA A 34 3.83 4.14 -1.61
CA ALA A 34 3.69 3.62 -0.25
C ALA A 34 3.93 2.11 -0.20
N LEU A 35 3.41 1.37 -1.19
CA LEU A 35 3.70 -0.06 -1.34
C LEU A 35 5.19 -0.33 -1.56
N ILE A 36 5.84 0.40 -2.48
CA ILE A 36 7.28 0.24 -2.74
C ILE A 36 8.09 0.50 -1.46
N ALA A 37 7.82 1.60 -0.76
CA ALA A 37 8.50 1.93 0.49
C ALA A 37 8.28 0.84 1.57
N ALA A 38 7.09 0.25 1.66
CA ALA A 38 6.81 -0.84 2.59
C ALA A 38 7.56 -2.13 2.23
N LEU A 39 7.72 -2.43 0.93
CA LEU A 39 8.47 -3.59 0.46
C LEU A 39 9.98 -3.42 0.71
N ASP A 40 10.52 -2.24 0.45
CA ASP A 40 11.92 -1.91 0.74
C ASP A 40 12.21 -2.04 2.24
N GLU A 41 11.33 -1.50 3.09
CA GLU A 41 11.43 -1.60 4.55
C GLU A 41 11.33 -3.05 5.04
N ALA A 42 10.41 -3.85 4.48
CA ALA A 42 10.29 -5.27 4.81
C ALA A 42 11.58 -6.03 4.44
N ARG A 43 12.15 -5.73 3.26
CA ARG A 43 13.38 -6.38 2.79
C ARG A 43 14.60 -5.98 3.62
N ALA A 44 14.72 -4.70 3.98
CA ALA A 44 15.78 -4.19 4.85
C ALA A 44 15.78 -4.88 6.23
N ARG A 45 14.60 -5.33 6.68
CA ARG A 45 14.41 -6.11 7.92
C ARG A 45 14.65 -7.61 7.76
N GLY A 46 15.05 -8.06 6.57
CA GLY A 46 15.35 -9.47 6.31
C GLY A 46 14.12 -10.33 6.00
N ALA A 47 12.96 -9.74 5.73
CA ALA A 47 11.80 -10.53 5.31
C ALA A 47 12.08 -11.24 3.98
N THR A 48 11.73 -12.52 3.93
CA THR A 48 11.82 -13.38 2.73
C THR A 48 10.45 -13.68 2.13
N ALA A 49 9.38 -13.48 2.90
CA ALA A 49 8.00 -13.66 2.49
C ALA A 49 7.15 -12.48 2.96
N VAL A 50 6.19 -12.04 2.14
CA VAL A 50 5.31 -10.91 2.44
C VAL A 50 3.86 -11.20 2.06
N ARG A 51 2.94 -10.73 2.90
CA ARG A 51 1.50 -10.64 2.57
C ARG A 51 1.09 -9.17 2.56
N ILE A 52 0.78 -8.68 1.38
CA ILE A 52 0.44 -7.30 1.09
C ILE A 52 -1.09 -7.16 1.15
N HIS A 53 -1.56 -6.25 2.00
CA HIS A 53 -2.97 -5.86 2.04
C HIS A 53 -3.10 -4.42 1.54
N THR A 54 -4.02 -4.18 0.63
CA THR A 54 -4.30 -2.84 0.09
C THR A 54 -5.80 -2.69 -0.16
N ASP A 55 -6.31 -1.48 -0.01
CA ASP A 55 -7.68 -1.12 -0.40
C ASP A 55 -7.80 -0.55 -1.82
N SER A 56 -6.67 -0.44 -2.52
CA SER A 56 -6.62 0.01 -3.90
C SER A 56 -6.93 -1.12 -4.88
N SER A 57 -8.12 -1.05 -5.49
CA SER A 57 -8.47 -1.99 -6.57
C SER A 57 -7.57 -1.82 -7.79
N THR A 58 -7.07 -0.61 -8.06
CA THR A 58 -6.14 -0.33 -9.15
C THR A 58 -4.81 -1.05 -8.96
N VAL A 59 -4.23 -0.99 -7.75
CA VAL A 59 -2.99 -1.70 -7.42
C VAL A 59 -3.18 -3.21 -7.57
N VAL A 60 -4.27 -3.76 -7.01
CA VAL A 60 -4.57 -5.19 -7.10
C VAL A 60 -4.77 -5.66 -8.54
N ALA A 61 -5.48 -4.89 -9.36
CA ALA A 61 -5.71 -5.24 -10.76
C ALA A 61 -4.41 -5.27 -11.58
N HIS A 62 -3.50 -4.31 -11.40
CA HIS A 62 -2.30 -4.16 -12.23
C HIS A 62 -1.07 -4.93 -11.73
N LEU A 63 -1.05 -5.33 -10.45
CA LEU A 63 -0.03 -6.21 -9.88
C LEU A 63 -0.49 -7.68 -9.83
N GLY A 64 -1.77 -7.93 -10.11
CA GLY A 64 -2.32 -9.27 -10.25
C GLY A 64 -1.87 -9.99 -11.53
N PRO A 65 -2.31 -11.25 -11.73
CA PRO A 65 -1.82 -12.12 -12.81
C PRO A 65 -2.26 -11.69 -14.22
N ALA A 66 -3.34 -10.91 -14.35
CA ALA A 66 -3.89 -10.47 -15.63
C ALA A 66 -4.10 -8.95 -15.61
N PRO A 67 -3.01 -8.15 -15.70
CA PRO A 67 -3.11 -6.70 -15.64
C PRO A 67 -3.83 -6.15 -16.88
N PRO A 68 -4.67 -5.11 -16.72
CA PRO A 68 -5.27 -4.41 -17.86
C PRO A 68 -4.21 -3.59 -18.61
N SER A 69 -4.65 -2.83 -19.63
CA SER A 69 -3.77 -1.92 -20.37
C SER A 69 -3.00 -0.99 -19.43
N PRO A 70 -1.68 -0.80 -19.64
CA PRO A 70 -0.87 0.05 -18.77
C PRO A 70 -1.41 1.47 -18.67
N ILE A 71 -1.35 2.04 -17.47
CA ILE A 71 -1.57 3.47 -17.25
C ILE A 71 -0.23 4.17 -17.48
N PRO A 72 -0.02 4.94 -18.57
CA PRO A 72 1.31 5.37 -19.00
C PRO A 72 2.13 6.09 -17.92
N HIS A 73 1.51 7.00 -17.17
CA HIS A 73 2.21 7.74 -16.11
C HIS A 73 2.53 6.91 -14.86
N LEU A 74 1.87 5.76 -14.66
CA LEU A 74 2.12 4.84 -13.54
C LEU A 74 2.93 3.61 -13.95
N ALA A 75 3.20 3.42 -15.24
CA ALA A 75 3.83 2.22 -15.76
C ALA A 75 5.19 1.93 -15.09
N GLY A 76 5.99 2.97 -14.85
CA GLY A 76 7.26 2.88 -14.13
C GLY A 76 7.08 2.42 -12.69
N ALA A 77 6.18 3.04 -11.94
CA ALA A 77 5.90 2.67 -10.54
C ALA A 77 5.35 1.24 -10.43
N PHE A 78 4.51 0.81 -11.36
CA PHE A 78 4.04 -0.58 -11.41
C PHE A 78 5.17 -1.57 -11.72
N ALA A 79 6.10 -1.22 -12.61
CA ALA A 79 7.25 -2.06 -12.91
C ALA A 79 8.16 -2.19 -11.67
N GLU A 80 8.44 -1.09 -10.98
CA GLU A 80 9.23 -1.09 -9.76
C GLU A 80 8.58 -1.92 -8.64
N ALA A 81 7.28 -1.74 -8.41
CA ALA A 81 6.54 -2.55 -7.44
C ALA A 81 6.60 -4.05 -7.77
N ARG A 82 6.48 -4.43 -9.05
CA ARG A 82 6.65 -5.84 -9.49
C ARG A 82 8.04 -6.37 -9.20
N THR A 83 9.08 -5.59 -9.48
CA THR A 83 10.47 -5.96 -9.17
C THR A 83 10.64 -6.22 -7.67
N ARG A 84 10.18 -5.30 -6.81
CA ARG A 84 10.28 -5.48 -5.35
C ARG A 84 9.49 -6.66 -4.83
N ILE A 85 8.31 -6.93 -5.40
CA ILE A 85 7.52 -8.12 -5.05
C ILE A 85 8.26 -9.40 -5.44
N ALA A 86 8.92 -9.42 -6.60
CA ALA A 86 9.66 -10.58 -7.09
C ALA A 86 10.93 -10.89 -6.28
N ASP A 87 11.46 -9.93 -5.50
CA ASP A 87 12.61 -10.12 -4.63
C ASP A 87 12.28 -10.98 -3.39
N PHE A 88 11.00 -11.23 -3.11
CA PHE A 88 10.55 -12.12 -2.04
C PHE A 88 10.35 -13.54 -2.57
N ALA A 89 10.76 -14.54 -1.78
CA ALA A 89 10.54 -15.95 -2.10
C ALA A 89 9.05 -16.31 -2.16
N GLN A 90 8.23 -15.61 -1.38
CA GLN A 90 6.78 -15.72 -1.41
C GLN A 90 6.14 -14.35 -1.24
N ALA A 91 5.26 -13.98 -2.16
CA ALA A 91 4.50 -12.75 -2.05
C ALA A 91 3.02 -13.00 -2.37
N GLU A 92 2.15 -12.45 -1.54
CA GLU A 92 0.71 -12.55 -1.71
C GLU A 92 0.08 -11.16 -1.64
N LEU A 93 -0.69 -10.79 -2.68
CA LEU A 93 -1.41 -9.52 -2.73
C LEU A 93 -2.91 -9.75 -2.51
N ARG A 94 -3.48 -9.07 -1.51
CA ARG A 94 -4.91 -9.17 -1.17
C ARG A 94 -5.56 -7.80 -1.12
N TRP A 95 -6.69 -7.68 -1.80
CA TRP A 95 -7.57 -6.53 -1.60
C TRP A 95 -8.29 -6.63 -0.25
N ILE A 96 -8.38 -5.50 0.48
CA ILE A 96 -9.18 -5.36 1.70
C ILE A 96 -10.07 -4.11 1.61
N PRO A 97 -11.24 -4.07 2.27
CA PRO A 97 -12.01 -2.84 2.37
C PRO A 97 -11.22 -1.74 3.10
N GLY A 98 -11.33 -0.49 2.66
CA GLY A 98 -10.56 0.64 3.21
C GLY A 98 -10.70 0.86 4.72
N HIS A 99 -11.85 0.53 5.32
CA HIS A 99 -11.98 0.60 6.79
C HIS A 99 -11.06 -0.37 7.54
N ARG A 100 -10.58 -1.44 6.89
CA ARG A 100 -9.57 -2.36 7.43
C ARG A 100 -8.14 -1.89 7.15
N ASN A 101 -7.97 -0.84 6.33
CA ASN A 101 -6.69 -0.19 6.02
C ASN A 101 -6.58 1.23 6.63
N ALA A 102 -7.46 1.58 7.57
CA ALA A 102 -7.59 2.93 8.11
C ALA A 102 -6.30 3.45 8.75
N GLU A 103 -5.46 2.56 9.27
CA GLU A 103 -4.21 2.92 9.90
C GLU A 103 -3.13 3.36 8.91
N ALA A 104 -3.02 2.67 7.77
CA ALA A 104 -2.13 3.09 6.69
C ALA A 104 -2.57 4.45 6.12
N ASP A 105 -3.89 4.67 5.95
CA ASP A 105 -4.44 5.98 5.58
C ASP A 105 -4.11 7.06 6.63
N ALA A 106 -4.25 6.76 7.92
CA ALA A 106 -3.89 7.69 8.98
C ALA A 106 -2.40 8.07 8.94
N LEU A 107 -1.49 7.12 8.68
CA LEU A 107 -0.06 7.39 8.54
C LEU A 107 0.26 8.24 7.29
N ALA A 108 -0.42 7.98 6.17
CA ALA A 108 -0.26 8.77 4.95
C ALA A 108 -0.73 10.21 5.16
N ARG A 109 -1.82 10.41 5.91
CA ARG A 109 -2.36 11.72 6.25
C ARG A 109 -1.50 12.45 7.28
N ALA A 110 -0.98 11.74 8.27
CA ALA A 110 -0.06 12.28 9.28
C ALA A 110 1.24 12.81 8.65
N ALA A 111 1.73 12.19 7.57
CA ALA A 111 2.87 12.72 6.82
C ALA A 111 2.62 14.12 6.24
N HIS A 112 1.36 14.52 6.08
CA HIS A 112 0.91 15.84 5.64
C HIS A 112 0.38 16.71 6.79
N ASP A 113 0.60 16.34 8.04
CA ASP A 113 0.02 16.99 9.23
C ASP A 113 -1.51 17.08 9.18
N LEU A 114 -2.15 16.13 8.48
CA LEU A 114 -3.61 16.05 8.37
C LEU A 114 -4.19 15.09 9.40
N PRO A 115 -5.38 15.37 9.96
CA PRO A 115 -6.04 14.46 10.87
C PRO A 115 -6.48 13.17 10.14
N PRO A 116 -6.57 12.02 10.83
CA PRO A 116 -7.06 10.76 10.26
C PRO A 116 -8.43 10.93 9.61
N ARG A 117 -8.71 10.16 8.55
CA ARG A 117 -10.05 10.16 7.95
C ARG A 117 -11.03 9.49 8.91
N ALA A 118 -12.19 10.10 9.13
CA ALA A 118 -13.25 9.47 9.91
C ALA A 118 -13.68 8.15 9.22
N VAL A 119 -13.56 7.03 9.93
CA VAL A 119 -14.00 5.73 9.42
C VAL A 119 -15.52 5.74 9.38
N ALA A 120 -16.11 5.78 8.18
CA ALA A 120 -17.55 5.69 8.03
C ALA A 120 -18.04 4.32 8.54
N ALA A 121 -18.89 4.32 9.56
CA ALA A 121 -19.52 3.10 10.06
C ALA A 121 -20.26 2.39 8.91
N PRO A 122 -20.22 1.05 8.83
CA PRO A 122 -20.93 0.33 7.78
C PRO A 122 -22.41 0.66 7.82
N ARG A 123 -22.94 1.25 6.73
CA ARG A 123 -24.38 1.49 6.59
C ARG A 123 -25.09 0.15 6.64
N LYS A 124 -25.83 -0.13 7.72
CA LYS A 124 -26.73 -1.29 7.81
C LYS A 124 -27.67 -1.22 6.61
N ARG A 125 -27.53 -2.14 5.65
CA ARG A 125 -28.56 -2.37 4.62
C ARG A 125 -29.83 -2.77 5.35
N ARG A 126 -30.82 -1.88 5.42
CA ARG A 126 -32.19 -2.25 5.78
C ARG A 126 -32.69 -3.21 4.70
N ARG A 127 -33.01 -4.44 5.10
CA ARG A 127 -33.77 -5.41 4.30
C ARG A 127 -35.20 -4.92 4.13
#